data_AF-A0A947X0Y8-F1
#
_entry.id   AF-A0A947X0Y8-F1
#
_cell.length_a   1.000
_cell.length_b   1.000
_cell.length_c   1.000
_cell.angle_alpha   90.00
_cell.angle_beta   90.00
_cell.angle_gamma   90.00
#
_symmetry.space_group_name_H-M   'P 1'
#
loop_
_entity.id
_entity.type
_entity.pdbx_description
1 polymer ?
#
loop_
_entity_poly.entity_id
_entity_poly.type
_entity_poly.pdbx_seq_one_letter_code
_entity_poly.pdbx_strand_id
1 'polypeptide(L)'
;MYWLQRPPYLRWAAAALLVIGAAMWDLRPEPTTLHPYLITDVSAGDPIEDGDIEWRRVPAGLIAAPDLSAPIAATDLNSGQPLCDAMLRKPAVVPPGWWSVPVTVGSHAGAGDEVLLVVVDPPTTVVGIVVTPQRGDPYSLNYRPASVAVPAASAPLIAAASSSGTLVAAVRPASGERQEQ
;
A
#
# COMPACT_ATOMS: atom_id res chain seq x y z
N MET A 1 54.31 -58.43 15.15
CA MET A 1 53.01 -57.73 15.28
C MET A 1 53.32 -56.29 15.69
N TYR A 2 52.62 -55.28 15.13
CA TYR A 2 52.72 -53.82 15.41
C TYR A 2 53.74 -52.94 14.66
N TRP A 3 53.84 -52.96 13.32
CA TRP A 3 54.66 -51.93 12.63
C TRP A 3 54.12 -51.35 11.32
N LEU A 4 52.82 -51.54 11.05
CA LEU A 4 52.09 -50.88 9.95
C LEU A 4 50.72 -50.38 10.44
N GLN A 5 50.64 -49.86 11.66
CA GLN A 5 49.49 -49.05 12.03
C GLN A 5 49.57 -47.76 11.22
N ARG A 6 48.66 -47.59 10.24
CA ARG A 6 48.53 -46.36 9.45
C ARG A 6 48.47 -45.19 10.44
N PRO A 7 49.44 -44.27 10.39
CA PRO A 7 49.51 -43.23 11.40
C PRO A 7 48.23 -42.39 11.35
N PRO A 8 47.60 -42.09 12.51
CA PRO A 8 46.23 -41.58 12.57
C PRO A 8 46.08 -40.13 12.08
N TYR A 9 47.17 -39.49 11.60
CA TYR A 9 47.19 -38.10 11.18
C TYR A 9 46.15 -37.76 10.11
N LEU A 10 45.83 -38.70 9.21
CA LEU A 10 44.76 -38.50 8.22
C LEU A 10 43.37 -38.42 8.85
N ARG A 11 43.12 -39.15 9.94
CA ARG A 11 41.83 -39.08 10.68
C ARG A 11 41.70 -37.74 11.41
N TRP A 12 42.80 -37.28 12.00
CA TRP A 12 42.86 -35.97 12.65
C TRP A 12 42.74 -34.83 11.64
N ALA A 13 43.38 -34.95 10.47
CA ALA A 13 43.25 -33.98 9.39
C ALA A 13 41.82 -33.91 8.84
N ALA A 14 41.17 -35.07 8.63
CA ALA A 14 39.77 -35.12 8.22
C ALA A 14 38.83 -34.51 9.28
N ALA A 15 39.05 -34.80 10.55
CA ALA A 15 38.29 -34.20 11.65
C ALA A 15 38.48 -32.66 11.69
N ALA A 16 39.71 -32.18 11.56
CA ALA A 16 39.99 -30.75 11.51
C ALA A 16 39.30 -30.08 10.31
N LEU A 17 39.30 -30.72 9.15
CA LEU A 17 38.64 -30.20 7.95
C LEU A 17 37.12 -30.13 8.11
N LEU A 18 36.51 -31.13 8.75
CA LEU A 18 35.08 -31.10 9.10
C LEU A 18 34.75 -29.98 10.08
N VAL A 19 35.57 -29.78 11.11
CA VAL A 19 35.38 -28.70 12.10
C VAL A 19 35.52 -27.33 11.43
N ILE A 20 36.52 -27.14 10.58
CA ILE A 20 36.70 -25.89 9.83
C ILE A 20 35.53 -25.67 8.87
N GLY A 21 35.09 -26.71 8.16
CA GLY A 21 33.95 -26.63 7.24
C GLY A 21 32.65 -26.26 7.94
N ALA A 22 32.36 -26.86 9.10
CA ALA A 22 31.22 -26.51 9.93
C ALA A 22 31.32 -25.07 10.44
N ALA A 23 32.48 -24.65 10.96
CA ALA A 23 32.69 -23.28 11.42
C ALA A 23 32.51 -22.26 10.28
N MET A 24 33.02 -22.54 9.07
CA MET A 24 32.82 -21.67 7.90
C MET A 24 31.34 -21.60 7.47
N TRP A 25 30.60 -22.69 7.63
CA TRP A 25 29.17 -22.73 7.33
C TRP A 25 28.35 -21.93 8.34
N ASP A 26 28.66 -22.04 9.63
CA ASP A 26 27.95 -21.32 10.69
C ASP A 26 28.27 -19.82 10.70
N LEU A 27 29.48 -19.43 10.29
CA LEU A 27 29.91 -18.03 10.19
C LEU A 27 29.51 -17.36 8.87
N ARG A 28 28.77 -18.05 8.00
CA ARG A 28 28.32 -17.46 6.74
C ARG A 28 27.39 -16.28 7.04
N PRO A 29 27.62 -15.11 6.42
CA PRO A 29 26.71 -13.98 6.58
C PRO A 29 25.33 -14.35 6.03
N GLU A 30 24.28 -13.95 6.73
CA GLU A 30 22.94 -14.08 6.19
C GLU A 30 22.79 -13.21 4.94
N PRO A 31 22.14 -13.71 3.88
CA PRO A 31 21.85 -12.89 2.72
C PRO A 31 20.98 -11.71 3.16
N THR A 32 21.34 -10.51 2.74
CA THR A 32 20.58 -9.29 3.03
C THR A 32 20.10 -8.63 1.75
N THR A 33 18.96 -7.96 1.83
CA THR A 33 18.34 -7.18 0.75
C THR A 33 18.05 -5.77 1.23
N LEU A 34 18.03 -4.81 0.32
CA LEU A 34 17.56 -3.45 0.62
C LEU A 34 16.04 -3.45 0.71
N HIS A 35 15.52 -2.83 1.76
CA HIS A 35 14.09 -2.68 2.00
C HIS A 35 13.75 -1.23 2.38
N PRO A 36 12.65 -0.68 1.86
CA PRO A 36 12.26 0.70 2.10
C PRO A 36 11.64 0.87 3.50
N TYR A 37 12.08 1.92 4.20
CA TYR A 37 11.55 2.36 5.49
C TYR A 37 11.15 3.83 5.39
N LEU A 38 10.07 4.19 6.06
CA LEU A 38 9.63 5.58 6.12
C LEU A 38 10.54 6.40 7.06
N ILE A 39 10.87 7.64 6.72
CA ILE A 39 11.65 8.55 7.60
C ILE A 39 10.87 9.75 8.11
N THR A 40 9.73 10.05 7.49
CA THR A 40 8.78 11.09 7.86
C THR A 40 7.45 10.43 8.24
N ASP A 41 6.56 11.14 8.93
CA ASP A 41 5.19 10.66 9.11
C ASP A 41 4.39 11.02 7.85
N VAL A 42 3.71 10.05 7.25
CA VAL A 42 2.92 10.23 6.04
C VAL A 42 1.46 9.97 6.35
N SER A 43 0.62 10.92 5.96
CA SER A 43 -0.79 10.88 6.22
C SER A 43 -1.52 10.00 5.20
N ALA A 44 -2.59 9.31 5.61
CA ALA A 44 -3.43 8.51 4.72
C ALA A 44 -3.90 9.32 3.51
N GLY A 45 -3.72 8.75 2.31
CA GLY A 45 -4.08 9.37 1.05
C GLY A 45 -3.00 10.26 0.45
N ASP A 46 -1.93 10.56 1.19
CA ASP A 46 -0.81 11.34 0.66
C ASP A 46 0.12 10.45 -0.18
N PRO A 47 0.72 11.00 -1.25
CA PRO A 47 1.77 10.30 -2.00
C PRO A 47 3.01 10.13 -1.13
N ILE A 48 3.67 8.98 -1.24
CA ILE A 48 4.98 8.74 -0.64
C ILE A 48 6.03 9.10 -1.69
N GLU A 49 6.90 10.05 -1.37
CA GLU A 49 7.96 10.49 -2.26
C GLU A 49 9.29 9.77 -1.95
N ASP A 50 10.24 9.79 -2.89
CA ASP A 50 11.57 9.20 -2.67
C ASP A 50 12.28 9.82 -1.45
N GLY A 51 11.97 11.08 -1.13
CA GLY A 51 12.49 11.78 0.04
C GLY A 51 11.95 11.28 1.38
N ASP A 52 10.83 10.55 1.38
CA ASP A 52 10.23 9.95 2.58
C ASP A 52 10.78 8.55 2.88
N ILE A 53 11.65 8.03 1.99
CA ILE A 53 12.11 6.63 2.01
C ILE A 53 13.61 6.56 2.31
N GLU A 54 13.97 5.75 3.31
CA GLU A 54 15.33 5.28 3.57
C GLU A 54 15.45 3.80 3.26
N TRP A 55 16.53 3.42 2.55
CA TRP A 55 16.81 2.04 2.21
C TRP A 55 17.69 1.38 3.27
N ARG A 56 17.14 0.40 4.00
CA ARG A 56 17.86 -0.35 5.04
C ARG A 56 18.12 -1.78 4.62
N ARG A 57 19.27 -2.34 5.03
CA ARG A 57 19.56 -3.77 4.82
C ARG A 57 18.81 -4.61 5.85
N VAL A 58 18.02 -5.56 5.36
CA VAL A 58 17.29 -6.54 6.16
C VAL A 58 17.63 -7.95 5.68
N PRO A 59 17.48 -8.99 6.52
CA PRO A 59 17.60 -10.38 6.08
C PRO A 59 16.68 -10.66 4.90
N ALA A 60 17.21 -11.32 3.88
CA ALA A 60 16.46 -11.65 2.67
C ALA A 60 15.25 -12.54 3.02
N GLY A 61 14.08 -12.21 2.50
CA GLY A 61 12.85 -12.96 2.73
C GLY A 61 12.14 -12.67 4.05
N LEU A 62 12.65 -11.74 4.88
CA LEU A 62 11.96 -11.32 6.11
C LEU A 62 10.67 -10.55 5.80
N ILE A 63 10.71 -9.65 4.80
CA ILE A 63 9.60 -8.79 4.39
C ILE A 63 9.55 -8.76 2.85
N ALA A 64 8.37 -8.96 2.28
CA ALA A 64 8.15 -8.80 0.84
C ALA A 64 8.37 -7.32 0.45
N ALA A 65 9.16 -7.08 -0.60
CA ALA A 65 9.38 -5.73 -1.10
C ALA A 65 8.09 -5.18 -1.73
N PRO A 66 7.65 -3.97 -1.35
CA PRO A 66 6.45 -3.37 -1.93
C PRO A 66 6.67 -2.87 -3.36
N ASP A 67 5.58 -2.70 -4.10
CA ASP A 67 5.56 -1.96 -5.36
C ASP A 67 5.50 -0.45 -5.10
N LEU A 68 6.58 0.25 -5.47
CA LEU A 68 6.74 1.70 -5.29
C LEU A 68 6.53 2.50 -6.59
N SER A 69 5.82 1.96 -7.58
CA SER A 69 5.61 2.66 -8.87
C SER A 69 4.73 3.91 -8.78
N ALA A 70 3.83 4.00 -7.79
CA ALA A 70 3.07 5.20 -7.42
C ALA A 70 2.43 5.04 -6.02
N PRO A 71 3.24 5.01 -4.95
CA PRO A 71 2.79 4.62 -3.62
C PRO A 71 1.95 5.73 -2.98
N ILE A 72 0.68 5.45 -2.73
CA ILE A 72 -0.19 6.29 -1.89
C ILE A 72 -0.35 5.61 -0.55
N ALA A 73 -0.22 6.35 0.55
CA ALA A 73 -0.42 5.81 1.89
C ALA A 73 -1.87 5.33 2.07
N ALA A 74 -2.06 4.05 2.38
CA ALA A 74 -3.39 3.46 2.58
C ALA A 74 -4.04 3.88 3.91
N THR A 75 -3.20 4.19 4.89
CA THR A 75 -3.48 4.58 6.28
C THR A 75 -2.42 5.58 6.72
N ASP A 76 -2.60 6.22 7.88
CA ASP A 76 -1.55 7.06 8.46
C ASP A 76 -0.34 6.17 8.82
N LEU A 77 0.83 6.55 8.31
CA LEU A 77 2.09 5.85 8.43
C LEU A 77 3.04 6.66 9.30
N ASN A 78 3.74 5.97 10.21
CA ASN A 78 4.71 6.62 11.09
C ASN A 78 6.13 6.38 10.57
N SER A 79 6.99 7.37 10.82
CA SER A 79 8.42 7.26 10.62
C SER A 79 9.02 6.02 11.32
N GLY A 80 10.02 5.43 10.68
CA GLY A 80 10.73 4.24 11.14
C GLY A 80 10.07 2.90 10.82
N GLN A 81 8.89 2.89 10.20
CA GLN A 81 8.20 1.64 9.82
C GLN A 81 8.68 1.11 8.46
N PRO A 82 8.79 -0.23 8.28
CA PRO A 82 9.03 -0.83 6.96
C PRO A 82 7.78 -0.65 6.08
N LEU A 83 7.97 -0.34 4.82
CA LEU A 83 6.86 -0.28 3.85
C LEU A 83 6.53 -1.67 3.30
N CYS A 84 5.25 -2.00 3.24
CA CYS A 84 4.75 -3.21 2.60
C CYS A 84 3.50 -2.89 1.76
N ASP A 85 3.16 -3.76 0.80
CA ASP A 85 2.04 -3.52 -0.12
C ASP A 85 0.70 -3.28 0.59
N ALA A 86 0.48 -3.90 1.75
CA ALA A 86 -0.75 -3.70 2.52
C ALA A 86 -0.91 -2.27 3.06
N MET A 87 0.19 -1.52 3.18
CA MET A 87 0.21 -0.12 3.61
C MET A 87 0.06 0.86 2.44
N LEU A 88 0.09 0.35 1.21
CA LEU A 88 0.05 1.15 -0.01
C LEU A 88 -1.28 0.97 -0.73
N ARG A 89 -1.72 2.02 -1.40
CA ARG A 89 -2.82 2.00 -2.37
C ARG A 89 -2.30 2.37 -3.73
N LYS A 90 -2.94 1.81 -4.74
CA LYS A 90 -2.76 2.23 -6.12
C LYS A 90 -3.56 3.51 -6.37
N PRO A 91 -3.03 4.43 -7.21
CA PRO A 91 -3.79 5.60 -7.63
C PRO A 91 -5.04 5.16 -8.40
N ALA A 92 -6.13 5.92 -8.24
CA ALA A 92 -7.34 5.72 -9.02
C ALA A 92 -7.06 6.04 -10.50
N VAL A 93 -7.43 5.12 -11.39
CA VAL A 93 -7.32 5.35 -12.83
C VAL A 93 -8.52 6.17 -13.28
N VAL A 94 -8.28 7.45 -13.58
CA VAL A 94 -9.32 8.38 -14.05
C VAL A 94 -9.34 8.40 -15.58
N PRO A 95 -10.49 8.15 -16.23
CA PRO A 95 -10.59 8.25 -17.68
C PRO A 95 -10.32 9.67 -18.19
N PRO A 96 -9.74 9.83 -19.39
CA PRO A 96 -9.45 11.14 -19.95
C PRO A 96 -10.74 11.96 -20.14
N GLY A 97 -10.66 13.25 -19.82
CA GLY A 97 -11.79 14.19 -19.94
C GLY A 97 -12.78 14.16 -18.78
N TRP A 98 -12.52 13.39 -17.72
CA TRP A 98 -13.30 13.44 -16.48
C TRP A 98 -12.84 14.60 -15.59
N TRP A 99 -13.76 15.10 -14.78
CA TRP A 99 -13.53 16.22 -13.87
C TRP A 99 -13.67 15.78 -12.42
N SER A 100 -12.79 16.29 -11.55
CA SER A 100 -12.84 16.01 -10.12
C SER A 100 -13.78 16.97 -9.41
N VAL A 101 -14.74 16.45 -8.66
CA VAL A 101 -15.72 17.23 -7.89
C VAL A 101 -15.68 16.77 -6.42
N PRO A 102 -15.63 17.69 -5.45
CA PRO A 102 -15.72 17.34 -4.03
C PRO A 102 -17.14 16.86 -3.68
N VAL A 103 -17.25 15.66 -3.12
CA VAL A 103 -18.50 15.01 -2.74
C VAL A 103 -18.35 14.32 -1.38
N THR A 104 -19.38 14.40 -0.55
CA THR A 104 -19.47 13.61 0.69
C THR A 104 -19.97 12.20 0.34
N VAL A 105 -19.12 11.18 0.52
CA VAL A 105 -19.38 9.80 0.11
C VAL A 105 -19.46 8.85 1.31
N GLY A 106 -18.84 9.23 2.42
CA GLY A 106 -18.63 8.36 3.58
C GLY A 106 -17.20 7.81 3.65
N SER A 107 -16.77 7.43 4.85
CA SER A 107 -15.39 7.03 5.15
C SER A 107 -14.99 5.65 4.62
N HIS A 108 -15.94 4.89 4.08
CA HIS A 108 -15.69 3.53 3.60
C HIS A 108 -15.30 3.45 2.12
N ALA A 109 -15.46 4.53 1.36
CA ALA A 109 -15.07 4.56 -0.05
C ALA A 109 -13.58 4.86 -0.19
N GLY A 110 -12.84 3.94 -0.82
CA GLY A 110 -11.43 4.08 -1.17
C GLY A 110 -11.20 4.72 -2.53
N ALA A 111 -9.97 5.16 -2.78
CA ALA A 111 -9.54 5.54 -4.13
C ALA A 111 -9.73 4.36 -5.10
N GLY A 112 -10.31 4.62 -6.26
CA GLY A 112 -10.63 3.63 -7.29
C GLY A 112 -12.04 3.03 -7.17
N ASP A 113 -12.74 3.22 -6.05
CA ASP A 113 -14.09 2.69 -5.89
C ASP A 113 -15.09 3.43 -6.79
N GLU A 114 -16.01 2.66 -7.38
CA GLU A 114 -17.16 3.20 -8.09
C GLU A 114 -18.22 3.70 -7.10
N VAL A 115 -18.69 4.92 -7.32
CA VAL A 115 -19.72 5.55 -6.52
C VAL A 115 -20.89 5.96 -7.42
N LEU A 116 -22.10 5.68 -6.95
CA LEU A 116 -23.32 6.13 -7.59
C LEU A 116 -23.72 7.49 -7.01
N LEU A 117 -23.65 8.51 -7.83
CA LEU A 117 -24.06 9.87 -7.51
C LEU A 117 -25.52 10.06 -7.90
N VAL A 118 -26.38 10.28 -6.92
CA VAL A 118 -27.83 10.45 -7.10
C VAL A 118 -28.17 11.91 -6.82
N VAL A 119 -28.51 12.65 -7.87
CA VAL A 119 -29.10 13.99 -7.79
C VAL A 119 -30.59 13.82 -7.55
N VAL A 120 -31.13 14.46 -6.51
CA VAL A 120 -32.55 14.34 -6.15
C VAL A 120 -33.42 15.23 -7.05
N ASP A 121 -32.94 16.41 -7.42
CA ASP A 121 -33.66 17.36 -8.27
C ASP A 121 -32.69 18.15 -9.19
N PRO A 122 -32.70 17.93 -10.52
CA PRO A 122 -33.51 16.94 -11.23
C PRO A 122 -33.05 15.50 -10.91
N PRO A 123 -33.97 14.51 -10.84
CA PRO A 123 -33.61 13.13 -10.56
C PRO A 123 -32.69 12.59 -11.65
N THR A 124 -31.44 12.33 -11.30
CA THR A 124 -30.42 11.83 -12.23
C THR A 124 -29.37 11.04 -11.47
N THR A 125 -28.91 9.95 -12.08
CA THR A 125 -27.86 9.11 -11.52
C THR A 125 -26.63 9.13 -12.42
N VAL A 126 -25.45 9.32 -11.84
CA VAL A 126 -24.17 9.34 -12.55
C VAL A 126 -23.21 8.43 -11.80
N VAL A 127 -22.46 7.60 -12.54
CA VAL A 127 -21.37 6.82 -11.95
C VAL A 127 -20.12 7.70 -11.91
N GLY A 128 -19.50 7.77 -10.74
CA GLY A 128 -18.22 8.43 -10.51
C GLY A 128 -17.18 7.44 -9.99
N ILE A 129 -15.92 7.86 -10.00
CA ILE A 129 -14.80 7.11 -9.45
C ILE A 129 -14.17 7.97 -8.35
N VAL A 130 -13.97 7.40 -7.16
CA VAL A 130 -13.28 8.11 -6.08
C VAL A 130 -11.80 8.25 -6.45
N VAL A 131 -11.33 9.49 -6.57
CA VAL A 131 -9.92 9.82 -6.80
C VAL A 131 -9.18 9.91 -5.47
N THR A 132 -9.76 10.65 -4.53
CA THR A 132 -9.23 10.84 -3.18
C THR A 132 -10.33 10.48 -2.18
N PRO A 133 -10.09 9.56 -1.24
CA PRO A 133 -11.10 9.16 -0.27
C PRO A 133 -11.43 10.31 0.70
N GLN A 134 -12.61 10.23 1.32
CA GLN A 134 -13.02 11.18 2.34
C GLN A 134 -12.14 11.02 3.60
N ARG A 135 -11.72 12.14 4.19
CA ARG A 135 -11.02 12.14 5.48
C ARG A 135 -11.94 12.64 6.58
N GLY A 136 -12.13 11.80 7.59
CA GLY A 136 -13.01 12.08 8.73
C GLY A 136 -14.49 12.16 8.35
N ASP A 137 -15.30 12.49 9.34
CA ASP A 137 -16.72 12.82 9.15
C ASP A 137 -16.92 14.34 9.07
N PRO A 138 -18.09 14.83 8.65
CA PRO A 138 -18.38 16.27 8.56
C PRO A 138 -18.22 17.06 9.87
N TYR A 139 -18.08 16.39 11.02
CA TYR A 139 -17.89 17.00 12.33
C TYR A 139 -16.44 16.93 12.82
N SER A 140 -15.55 16.32 12.04
CA SER A 140 -14.15 16.15 12.36
C SER A 140 -13.33 17.41 12.03
N LEU A 141 -12.37 17.77 12.90
CA LEU A 141 -11.48 18.93 12.69
C LEU A 141 -10.65 18.83 11.40
N ASN A 142 -10.33 17.61 10.98
CA ASN A 142 -9.56 17.33 9.77
C ASN A 142 -10.46 16.88 8.60
N TYR A 143 -11.72 17.31 8.58
CA TYR A 143 -12.65 16.95 7.53
C TYR A 143 -12.14 17.40 6.15
N ARG A 144 -12.09 16.45 5.22
CA ARG A 144 -11.86 16.68 3.80
C ARG A 144 -12.88 15.82 3.03
N PRO A 145 -13.75 16.42 2.20
CA PRO A 145 -14.66 15.65 1.36
C PRO A 145 -13.88 14.77 0.38
N ALA A 146 -14.50 13.67 -0.06
CA ALA A 146 -13.90 12.85 -1.11
C ALA A 146 -13.85 13.65 -2.42
N SER A 147 -12.84 13.38 -3.24
CA SER A 147 -12.75 13.90 -4.59
C SER A 147 -13.21 12.81 -5.54
N VAL A 148 -14.30 13.03 -6.27
CA VAL A 148 -14.90 12.05 -7.18
C VAL A 148 -14.76 12.54 -8.61
N ALA A 149 -14.14 11.74 -9.47
CA ALA A 149 -14.09 11.98 -10.89
C ALA A 149 -15.44 11.63 -11.52
N VAL A 150 -15.95 12.54 -12.35
CA VAL A 150 -17.22 12.39 -13.08
C VAL A 150 -17.05 12.76 -14.56
N PRO A 151 -17.90 12.23 -15.46
CA PRO A 151 -17.90 12.65 -16.86
C PRO A 151 -18.11 14.15 -17.03
N ALA A 152 -17.41 14.78 -17.98
CA ALA A 152 -17.51 16.22 -18.25
C ALA A 152 -18.95 16.71 -18.47
N ALA A 153 -19.79 15.92 -19.15
CA ALA A 153 -21.18 16.27 -19.42
C ALA A 153 -22.03 16.40 -18.15
N SER A 154 -21.66 15.68 -17.09
CA SER A 154 -22.39 15.67 -15.80
C SER A 154 -21.75 16.56 -14.75
N ALA A 155 -20.50 16.99 -14.93
CA ALA A 155 -19.74 17.74 -13.94
C ALA A 155 -20.45 19.01 -13.42
N PRO A 156 -21.05 19.87 -14.27
CA PRO A 156 -21.76 21.07 -13.79
C PRO A 156 -22.98 20.72 -12.94
N LEU A 157 -23.73 19.68 -13.33
CA LEU A 157 -24.91 19.20 -12.60
C LEU A 157 -24.53 18.67 -11.21
N ILE A 158 -23.50 17.81 -11.16
CA ILE A 158 -23.01 17.24 -9.90
C ILE A 158 -22.45 18.32 -8.97
N ALA A 159 -21.69 19.28 -9.51
CA ALA A 159 -21.18 20.40 -8.73
C ALA A 159 -22.32 21.25 -8.13
N ALA A 160 -23.37 21.53 -8.91
CA ALA A 160 -24.55 22.25 -8.44
C ALA A 160 -25.37 21.46 -7.41
N ALA A 161 -25.51 20.14 -7.61
CA ALA A 161 -26.21 19.27 -6.67
C ALA A 161 -25.46 19.15 -5.34
N SER A 162 -24.13 19.04 -5.39
CA SER A 162 -23.26 19.00 -4.21
C SER A 162 -23.35 20.29 -3.40
N SER A 163 -23.29 21.45 -4.05
CA SER A 163 -23.39 22.75 -3.37
C SER A 163 -24.77 23.06 -2.80
N SER A 164 -25.84 22.51 -3.39
CA SER A 164 -27.22 22.66 -2.91
C SER A 164 -27.65 21.61 -1.88
N GLY A 165 -26.79 20.62 -1.58
CA GLY A 165 -27.13 19.53 -0.65
C GLY A 165 -28.18 18.55 -1.18
N THR A 166 -28.40 18.54 -2.50
CA THR A 166 -29.36 17.64 -3.18
C THR A 166 -28.69 16.40 -3.78
N LEU A 167 -27.40 16.20 -3.49
CA LEU A 167 -26.59 15.08 -3.94
C LEU A 167 -26.45 14.03 -2.84
N VAL A 168 -26.77 12.78 -3.18
CA VAL A 168 -26.51 11.61 -2.34
C VAL A 168 -25.53 10.71 -3.05
N ALA A 169 -24.44 10.34 -2.37
CA ALA A 169 -23.49 9.36 -2.88
C ALA A 169 -23.77 8.00 -2.23
N ALA A 170 -23.91 6.97 -3.07
CA ALA A 170 -24.03 5.59 -2.63
C ALA A 170 -22.78 4.81 -3.07
N VAL A 171 -22.19 4.07 -2.14
CA VAL A 171 -21.03 3.21 -2.39
C VAL A 171 -21.52 1.79 -2.57
N ARG A 172 -21.02 1.08 -3.59
CA ARG A 172 -21.33 -0.34 -3.73
C ARG A 172 -20.70 -1.09 -2.54
N PRO A 173 -21.44 -1.91 -1.80
CA PRO A 173 -20.83 -2.74 -0.76
C PRO A 173 -19.82 -3.68 -1.41
N ALA A 174 -18.64 -3.81 -0.81
CA ALA A 174 -17.65 -4.79 -1.26
C ALA A 174 -18.31 -6.18 -1.23
N SER A 175 -18.61 -6.74 -2.41
CA SER A 175 -18.99 -8.13 -2.52
C SER A 175 -17.76 -8.93 -2.10
N GLY A 176 -17.76 -9.44 -0.87
CA GLY A 176 -16.72 -10.31 -0.38
C GLY A 176 -16.68 -11.60 -1.19
N GLU A 177 -16.00 -11.59 -2.32
CA GLU A 177 -15.38 -12.80 -2.83
C GLU A 177 -14.26 -13.15 -1.83
N ARG A 178 -14.62 -13.93 -0.82
CA ARG A 178 -13.62 -14.77 -0.15
C ARG A 178 -12.94 -15.57 -1.24
N GLN A 179 -11.71 -15.22 -1.57
CA GLN A 179 -10.81 -16.16 -2.19
C GLN A 179 -10.57 -17.27 -1.17
N GLU A 180 -11.40 -18.31 -1.23
CA GLU A 180 -11.02 -19.63 -0.76
C GLU A 180 -9.91 -20.12 -1.70
N GLN A 181 -8.67 -19.97 -1.28
CA GLN A 181 -7.52 -20.76 -1.75
C GLN A 181 -6.71 -21.21 -0.55
#